data_AF-A0A543CLP4-F1
#
_entry.id   AF-A0A543CLP4-F1
#
_cell.length_a   1.000
_cell.length_b   1.000
_cell.length_c   1.000
_cell.angle_alpha   90.00
_cell.angle_beta   90.00
_cell.angle_gamma   90.00
#
_symmetry.space_group_name_H-M   'P 1'
#
loop_
_entity.id
_entity.type
_entity.pdbx_description
1 polymer ?
#
loop_
_entity_poly.entity_id
_entity_poly.type
_entity_poly.pdbx_seq_one_letter_code
_entity_poly.pdbx_strand_id
1 'polypeptide(L)'
;MTAEHIHSGASQVDDTDVAQAMAVYDVLNTDEQREVFRTVYRAVAAYRHTSDIDHLKKLADSVEGMVVHETNHPGVREKIRNVPKTARAAGGVVDTAEVIRRLRG
;
A
#
# COMPACT_ATOMS: atom_id res chain seq x y z
N MET A 1 14.27 5.96 40.22
CA MET A 1 13.10 5.25 39.68
C MET A 1 12.23 6.28 38.99
N THR A 2 12.37 6.43 37.67
CA THR A 2 11.58 7.38 36.88
C THR A 2 10.30 6.68 36.44
N ALA A 3 9.16 7.22 36.88
CA ALA A 3 7.84 6.73 36.51
C ALA A 3 7.62 6.92 35.01
N GLU A 4 7.53 5.80 34.30
CA GLU A 4 7.07 5.76 32.91
C GLU A 4 5.63 6.27 32.87
N HIS A 5 5.40 7.34 32.12
CA HIS A 5 4.06 7.78 31.75
C HIS A 5 3.46 6.72 30.81
N ILE A 6 2.84 5.69 31.40
CA ILE A 6 1.95 4.80 30.69
C ILE A 6 0.76 5.65 30.26
N HIS A 7 0.62 5.87 28.96
CA HIS A 7 -0.56 6.48 28.37
C HIS A 7 -1.74 5.51 28.59
N SER A 8 -2.36 5.63 29.76
CA SER A 8 -3.56 4.91 30.19
C SER A 8 -4.75 5.43 29.38
N GLY A 9 -4.87 4.98 28.13
CA GLY A 9 -5.96 5.34 27.23
C GLY A 9 -6.14 4.42 26.02
N ALA A 10 -5.23 3.48 25.75
CA ALA A 10 -5.45 2.48 24.71
C ALA A 10 -6.30 1.34 25.28
N SER A 11 -7.62 1.43 25.11
CA SER A 11 -8.56 0.34 25.35
C SER A 11 -8.06 -0.94 24.68
N GLN A 12 -8.07 -2.07 25.41
CA GLN A 12 -7.85 -3.43 24.92
C GLN A 12 -8.99 -3.94 24.02
N VAL A 13 -9.57 -3.07 23.19
CA VAL A 13 -10.32 -3.48 22.02
C VAL A 13 -9.24 -3.61 20.97
N ASP A 14 -8.88 -4.82 20.58
CA ASP A 14 -8.03 -5.02 19.40
C ASP A 14 -8.58 -4.11 18.29
N ASP A 15 -7.79 -3.11 17.89
CA ASP A 15 -8.22 -2.10 16.93
C ASP A 15 -8.63 -2.86 15.68
N THR A 16 -9.92 -2.85 15.35
CA THR A 16 -10.44 -3.65 14.22
C THR A 16 -9.69 -3.32 12.94
N ASP A 17 -9.27 -2.06 12.81
CA ASP A 17 -8.45 -1.55 11.72
C ASP A 17 -7.04 -2.15 11.72
N VAL A 18 -6.41 -2.31 12.89
CA VAL A 18 -5.12 -3.00 13.02
C VAL A 18 -5.26 -4.48 12.71
N ALA A 19 -6.31 -5.14 13.19
CA ALA A 19 -6.56 -6.54 12.89
C ALA A 19 -6.79 -6.77 11.38
N GLN A 20 -7.54 -5.89 10.71
CA GLN A 20 -7.73 -5.91 9.27
C GLN A 20 -6.41 -5.65 8.51
N ALA A 21 -5.63 -4.66 8.95
CA ALA A 21 -4.33 -4.38 8.35
C ALA A 21 -3.37 -5.57 8.48
N MET A 22 -3.35 -6.24 9.63
CA MET A 22 -2.55 -7.44 9.87
C MET A 22 -3.02 -8.62 9.00
N ALA A 23 -4.32 -8.85 8.87
CA ALA A 23 -4.85 -9.88 7.97
C ALA A 23 -4.44 -9.65 6.51
N VAL A 24 -4.43 -8.39 6.06
CA VAL A 24 -3.95 -8.02 4.72
C VAL A 24 -2.43 -8.22 4.59
N TYR A 25 -1.67 -7.92 5.63
CA TYR A 25 -0.21 -8.13 5.65
C TYR A 25 0.16 -9.62 5.60
N ASP A 26 -0.60 -10.47 6.29
CA ASP A 26 -0.33 -11.90 6.41
C ASP A 26 -0.53 -12.68 5.09
N VAL A 27 -1.36 -12.16 4.18
CA VAL A 27 -1.57 -12.76 2.86
C VAL A 27 -0.56 -12.29 1.80
N LEU A 28 0.28 -11.32 2.14
CA LEU A 28 1.37 -10.86 1.27
C LEU A 28 2.48 -11.90 1.19
N ASN A 29 3.09 -12.04 0.03
CA ASN A 29 4.32 -12.83 -0.10
C ASN A 29 5.54 -12.04 0.43
N THR A 30 6.67 -12.74 0.60
CA THR A 30 7.92 -12.16 1.13
C THR A 30 8.40 -10.92 0.39
N ASP A 31 8.28 -10.87 -0.93
CA ASP A 31 8.72 -9.72 -1.72
C ASP A 31 7.80 -8.51 -1.52
N GLU A 32 6.49 -8.75 -1.43
CA GLU A 32 5.50 -7.73 -1.11
C GLU A 32 5.70 -7.18 0.30
N GLN A 33 5.92 -8.04 1.30
CA GLN A 33 6.22 -7.63 2.68
C GLN A 33 7.49 -6.78 2.76
N ARG A 34 8.55 -7.16 2.01
CA ARG A 34 9.78 -6.36 1.92
C ARG A 34 9.50 -4.99 1.32
N GLU A 35 8.65 -4.90 0.31
CA GLU A 35 8.32 -3.61 -0.31
C GLU A 35 7.48 -2.71 0.60
N VAL A 36 6.54 -3.29 1.37
CA VAL A 36 5.83 -2.56 2.44
C VAL A 36 6.85 -1.97 3.42
N PHE A 37 7.80 -2.76 3.90
CA PHE A 37 8.83 -2.28 4.83
C PHE A 37 9.71 -1.17 4.21
N ARG A 38 10.15 -1.33 2.95
CA ARG A 38 10.91 -0.29 2.24
C ARG A 38 10.13 1.01 2.14
N THR A 39 8.83 0.92 1.86
CA THR A 39 7.95 2.08 1.71
C THR A 39 7.79 2.82 3.03
N VAL A 40 7.50 2.09 4.12
CA VAL A 40 7.43 2.66 5.48
C VAL A 40 8.74 3.35 5.84
N TYR A 41 9.88 2.67 5.65
CA TYR A 41 11.18 3.23 6.00
C TYR A 41 11.51 4.48 5.18
N ARG A 42 11.20 4.50 3.88
CA ARG A 42 11.39 5.67 3.00
C ARG A 42 10.57 6.87 3.48
N ALA A 43 9.31 6.67 3.86
CA ALA A 43 8.46 7.75 4.36
C ALA A 43 8.95 8.29 5.72
N VAL A 44 9.35 7.40 6.64
CA VAL A 44 9.95 7.79 7.92
C VAL A 44 11.25 8.55 7.71
N ALA A 45 12.14 8.06 6.84
CA ALA A 45 13.39 8.74 6.51
C ALA A 45 13.14 10.11 5.90
N ALA A 46 12.21 10.23 4.94
CA ALA A 46 11.83 11.50 4.34
C ALA A 46 11.33 12.49 5.40
N TYR A 47 10.39 12.08 6.26
CA TYR A 47 9.92 12.89 7.39
C TYR A 47 11.08 13.33 8.31
N ARG A 48 11.98 12.41 8.68
CA ARG A 48 13.14 12.76 9.52
C ARG A 48 14.07 13.78 8.89
N HIS A 49 14.18 13.80 7.56
CA HIS A 49 15.04 14.73 6.84
C HIS A 49 14.38 16.09 6.59
N THR A 50 13.09 16.13 6.32
CA THR A 50 12.38 17.36 5.93
C THR A 50 11.55 17.96 7.05
N SER A 51 11.24 17.19 8.11
CA SER A 51 10.21 17.48 9.11
C SER A 51 8.81 17.71 8.53
N ASP A 52 8.59 17.32 7.27
CA ASP A 52 7.31 17.46 6.59
C ASP A 52 6.39 16.29 6.91
N ILE A 53 5.36 16.56 7.72
CA ILE A 53 4.36 15.59 8.15
C ILE A 53 3.60 14.95 6.97
N ASP A 54 3.56 15.60 5.81
CA ASP A 54 2.82 15.10 4.65
C ASP A 54 3.43 13.80 4.11
N HIS A 55 4.70 13.50 4.37
CA HIS A 55 5.28 12.19 4.06
C HIS A 55 4.62 11.06 4.86
N LEU A 56 4.29 11.30 6.13
CA LEU A 56 3.63 10.32 6.98
C LEU A 56 2.15 10.19 6.64
N LYS A 57 1.47 11.29 6.32
CA LYS A 57 0.07 11.26 5.85
C LYS A 57 -0.07 10.43 4.57
N LYS A 58 0.78 10.68 3.57
CA LYS A 58 0.78 9.90 2.32
C LYS A 58 1.04 8.41 2.55
N LEU A 59 1.89 8.08 3.53
CA LEU A 59 2.08 6.68 3.94
C LEU A 59 0.79 6.10 4.54
N ALA A 60 0.14 6.82 5.45
CA ALA A 60 -1.11 6.40 6.07
C ALA A 60 -2.21 6.16 5.01
N ASP A 61 -2.43 7.13 4.12
CA ASP A 61 -3.39 7.02 3.01
C ASP A 61 -3.10 5.81 2.11
N SER A 62 -1.81 5.53 1.85
CA SER A 62 -1.40 4.38 1.05
C SER A 62 -1.65 3.05 1.75
N VAL A 63 -1.45 2.98 3.07
CA VAL A 63 -1.72 1.77 3.86
C VAL A 63 -3.22 1.53 3.95
N GLU A 64 -4.01 2.56 4.27
CA GLU A 64 -5.47 2.49 4.29
C GLU A 64 -6.02 2.05 2.94
N GLY A 65 -5.57 2.68 1.84
CA GLY A 65 -5.97 2.30 0.49
C GLY A 65 -5.65 0.84 0.14
N MET A 66 -4.50 0.32 0.61
CA MET A 66 -4.17 -1.09 0.47
C MET A 66 -5.15 -2.01 1.22
N VAL A 67 -5.46 -1.68 2.47
CA VAL A 67 -6.35 -2.48 3.32
C VAL A 67 -7.77 -2.47 2.76
N VAL A 68 -8.28 -1.29 2.41
CA VAL A 68 -9.61 -1.12 1.81
C VAL A 68 -9.70 -1.86 0.47
N HIS A 69 -8.68 -1.77 -0.38
CA HIS A 69 -8.67 -2.46 -1.67
C HIS A 69 -8.72 -3.98 -1.50
N GLU A 70 -7.87 -4.54 -0.63
CA GLU A 70 -7.82 -6.00 -0.41
C GLU A 70 -9.10 -6.53 0.26
N THR A 71 -9.66 -5.76 1.20
CA THR A 71 -10.92 -6.10 1.88
C THR A 71 -12.10 -6.12 0.90
N ASN A 72 -12.17 -5.14 0.00
CA ASN A 72 -13.26 -5.05 -0.98
C ASN A 72 -13.07 -5.97 -2.20
N HIS A 73 -11.83 -6.37 -2.49
CA HIS A 73 -11.49 -7.17 -3.67
C HIS A 73 -10.54 -8.33 -3.33
N PRO A 74 -10.98 -9.27 -2.48
CA PRO A 74 -10.15 -10.38 -2.06
C PRO A 74 -9.71 -11.21 -3.28
N GLY A 75 -8.42 -11.57 -3.32
CA GLY A 75 -7.86 -12.43 -4.36
C GLY A 75 -7.51 -11.73 -5.68
N VAL A 76 -7.73 -10.41 -5.82
CA VAL A 76 -7.24 -9.66 -6.98
C VAL A 76 -5.71 -9.69 -7.06
N ARG A 77 -4.99 -9.61 -5.92
CA ARG A 77 -3.53 -9.76 -5.91
C ARG A 77 -3.06 -11.11 -6.41
N GLU A 78 -3.75 -12.18 -6.04
CA GLU A 78 -3.42 -13.51 -6.54
C GLU A 78 -3.61 -13.59 -8.07
N LYS A 79 -4.70 -13.00 -8.58
CA LYS A 79 -4.91 -12.88 -10.03
C LYS A 79 -3.77 -12.09 -10.70
N ILE A 80 -3.34 -10.96 -10.12
CA ILE A 80 -2.22 -10.15 -10.62
C ILE A 80 -0.91 -10.94 -10.61
N ARG A 81 -0.61 -11.69 -9.53
CA ARG A 81 0.59 -12.54 -9.41
C ARG A 81 0.62 -13.62 -10.51
N ASN A 82 -0.54 -14.17 -10.83
CA ASN A 82 -0.70 -15.24 -11.81
C ASN A 82 -0.83 -14.75 -13.25
N VAL A 83 -0.86 -13.44 -13.51
CA VAL A 83 -0.80 -12.91 -14.88
C VAL A 83 0.56 -13.29 -15.49
N PRO A 84 0.59 -14.02 -16.61
CA PRO A 84 1.85 -14.37 -17.28
C PRO A 84 2.64 -13.09 -17.59
N LYS A 85 3.89 -13.01 -17.13
CA LYS A 85 4.78 -11.86 -17.39
C LYS A 85 4.93 -11.54 -18.88
N THR A 86 4.67 -12.52 -19.77
CA THR A 86 4.65 -12.36 -21.22
C THR A 86 3.51 -11.47 -21.74
N ALA A 87 2.38 -11.36 -21.03
CA ALA A 87 1.32 -10.42 -21.39
C ALA A 87 1.71 -8.95 -21.12
N ARG A 88 2.63 -8.71 -20.19
CA ARG A 88 3.13 -7.36 -19.88
C ARG A 88 4.11 -6.82 -20.92
N ALA A 89 4.74 -7.70 -21.70
CA ALA A 89 5.60 -7.34 -22.84
C ALA A 89 4.83 -7.17 -24.17
N ALA A 90 3.55 -7.58 -24.22
CA ALA A 90 2.66 -7.37 -25.37
C ALA A 90 1.82 -6.08 -25.25
N GLY A 91 1.99 -5.32 -24.17
CA GLY A 91 1.53 -3.95 -24.05
C GLY A 91 2.45 -3.03 -24.84
N GLY A 92 2.35 -3.07 -26.17
CA GLY A 92 2.84 -1.98 -27.00
C GLY A 92 2.34 -0.67 -26.42
N VAL A 93 3.25 0.30 -26.30
CA VAL A 93 2.92 1.70 -26.00
C VAL A 93 1.63 2.02 -26.73
N VAL A 94 0.54 2.25 -26.00
CA VAL A 94 -0.67 2.79 -26.60
C VAL A 94 -0.25 4.15 -27.12
N ASP A 95 -0.01 4.24 -28.42
CA ASP A 95 0.22 5.50 -29.07
C ASP A 95 -1.09 6.29 -28.94
N THR A 96 -1.13 7.19 -27.98
CA THR A 96 -2.30 8.02 -27.68
C THR A 96 -2.74 8.79 -28.93
N ALA A 97 -1.84 9.04 -29.89
CA ALA A 97 -2.18 9.67 -31.17
C ALA A 97 -2.98 8.74 -32.09
N GLU A 98 -2.76 7.43 -32.05
CA GLU A 98 -3.54 6.40 -32.78
C GLU A 98 -4.99 6.36 -32.27
N VAL A 99 -5.18 6.41 -30.95
CA VAL A 99 -6.50 6.36 -30.31
C VAL A 99 -7.31 7.63 -30.62
N ILE A 100 -6.67 8.80 -30.56
CA ILE A 100 -7.33 10.09 -30.89
C ILE A 100 -7.74 10.13 -32.37
N ARG A 101 -6.96 9.53 -33.27
CA ARG A 101 -7.28 9.47 -34.70
C ARG A 101 -8.53 8.63 -34.99
N ARG A 102 -8.73 7.52 -34.27
CA ARG A 102 -9.90 6.64 -34.42
C ARG A 102 -11.20 7.24 -33.89
N LEU A 103 -11.12 8.13 -32.90
CA LEU A 103 -12.29 8.78 -32.31
C LEU A 103 -12.77 10.01 -33.09
N ARG A 104 -11.99 10.45 -34.09
CA ARG A 104 -12.30 11.61 -34.95
C ARG A 104 -12.59 11.23 -36.40
N GLY A 105 -12.64 9.93 -36.71
CA GLY A 105 -12.98 9.38 -38.03
C GLY A 105 -14.41 8.87 -38.07
#